data_AF-K8X0V4-F1
#
_entry.id   AF-K8X0V4-F1
#
_cell.length_a   1.000
_cell.length_b   1.000
_cell.length_c   1.000
_cell.angle_alpha   90.00
_cell.angle_beta   90.00
_cell.angle_gamma   90.00
#
_symmetry.space_group_name_H-M   'P 1'
#
loop_
_entity.id
_entity.type
_entity.pdbx_description
1 polymer ?
#
loop_
_entity_poly.entity_id
_entity_poly.type
_entity_poly.pdbx_seq_one_letter_code
_entity_poly.pdbx_strand_id
1 'polypeptide(L)'
;MAVYYFIHGGIPINFTQAELLSRDKTDYRKRLALIEKLRQVPGKESQTILLQIKEKDFVFSVRVAAWQALSEQGVVCPQPKEKSTFTVYLEKVSRTIKRVLKFLYDLSWLS
;
A
#
# COMPACT_ATOMS: atom_id res chain seq x y z
N MET A 1 11.64 10.88 25.70
CA MET A 1 11.77 10.55 24.26
C MET A 1 12.66 9.32 24.16
N ALA A 2 12.11 8.15 23.84
CA ALA A 2 12.88 6.91 23.77
C ALA A 2 13.52 6.79 22.38
N VAL A 3 14.83 6.99 22.31
CA VAL A 3 15.65 6.69 21.12
C VAL A 3 16.12 5.24 21.28
N TYR A 4 15.50 4.32 20.56
CA TYR A 4 15.93 2.92 20.57
C TYR A 4 17.16 2.76 19.69
N TYR A 5 18.30 2.45 20.31
CA TYR A 5 19.51 2.00 19.63
C TYR A 5 19.48 0.46 19.55
N PHE A 6 19.55 -0.10 18.35
CA PHE A 6 19.91 -1.51 18.15
C PHE A 6 20.91 -1.64 17.00
N ILE A 7 22.17 -1.79 17.43
CA ILE A 7 23.34 -2.53 16.91
C ILE A 7 23.41 -2.82 15.39
N HIS A 8 24.57 -2.49 14.81
CA HIS A 8 25.06 -2.63 13.43
C HIS A 8 24.74 -1.49 12.46
N GLY A 9 25.41 -0.33 12.63
CA GLY A 9 25.65 0.64 11.55
C GLY A 9 24.42 1.16 10.78
N GLY A 10 23.23 0.99 11.34
CA GLY A 10 21.97 1.27 10.67
C GLY A 10 21.72 2.76 10.54
N ILE A 11 21.32 3.19 9.35
CA ILE A 11 20.84 4.55 9.12
C ILE A 11 19.66 4.78 10.07
N PRO A 12 19.69 5.81 10.93
CA PRO A 12 18.57 6.08 11.83
C PRO A 12 17.31 6.33 11.00
N ILE A 13 16.30 5.48 11.18
CA ILE A 13 15.00 5.63 10.52
C ILE A 13 14.09 6.44 11.44
N ASN A 14 13.61 7.58 10.94
CA ASN A 14 12.52 8.29 11.57
C ASN A 14 11.19 7.67 11.11
N PHE A 15 10.55 6.89 11.99
CA PHE A 15 9.32 6.18 11.66
C PHE A 15 8.12 7.08 11.35
N THR A 16 8.05 8.27 11.95
CA THR A 16 7.04 9.28 11.62
C THR A 16 7.20 9.76 10.18
N GLN A 17 8.43 10.05 9.77
CA GLN A 17 8.72 10.44 8.39
C GLN A 17 8.51 9.27 7.41
N ALA A 18 8.87 8.05 7.80
CA ALA A 18 8.63 6.85 7.02
C ALA A 18 7.12 6.64 6.76
N GLU A 19 6.27 6.88 7.75
CA GLU A 19 4.82 6.78 7.59
C GLU A 19 4.26 7.87 6.65
N LEU A 20 4.80 9.09 6.69
CA LEU A 20 4.42 10.13 5.73
C LEU A 20 4.84 9.75 4.31
N LEU A 21 6.07 9.24 4.14
CA LEU A 21 6.60 8.82 2.84
C LEU A 21 5.86 7.59 2.27
N SER A 22 5.41 6.67 3.11
CA SER A 22 4.64 5.50 2.66
C SER A 22 3.29 5.89 2.04
N ARG A 23 2.75 7.04 2.44
CA ARG A 23 1.48 7.59 1.95
C ARG A 23 1.64 8.58 0.80
N ASP A 24 2.85 9.08 0.55
CA ASP A 24 3.13 9.99 -0.56
C ASP A 24 2.96 9.28 -1.90
N LYS A 25 1.96 9.72 -2.68
CA LYS A 25 1.59 9.13 -3.96
C LYS A 25 2.41 9.66 -5.13
N THR A 26 3.21 10.70 -4.93
CA THR A 26 3.88 11.46 -5.99
C THR A 26 4.92 10.62 -6.73
N ASP A 27 5.75 9.87 -5.99
CA ASP A 27 6.84 9.09 -6.57
C ASP A 27 6.93 7.71 -5.90
N TYR A 28 6.64 6.66 -6.68
CA TYR A 28 6.70 5.29 -6.19
C TYR A 28 8.13 4.82 -5.92
N ARG A 29 9.15 5.43 -6.55
CA ARG A 29 10.56 5.07 -6.34
C ARG A 29 11.01 5.40 -4.92
N LYS A 30 10.52 6.52 -4.37
CA LYS A 30 10.77 6.89 -2.96
C LYS A 30 10.20 5.84 -2.01
N ARG A 31 9.02 5.29 -2.32
CA ARG A 31 8.40 4.23 -1.51
C ARG A 31 9.16 2.90 -1.63
N LEU A 32 9.68 2.55 -2.81
CA LEU A 32 10.58 1.40 -2.97
C LEU A 32 11.88 1.58 -2.15
N ALA A 33 12.50 2.75 -2.22
CA ALA A 33 13.69 3.05 -1.42
C ALA A 33 13.39 3.04 0.09
N LEU A 34 12.18 3.45 0.49
CA LEU A 34 11.74 3.34 1.88
C LEU A 34 11.60 1.87 2.31
N ILE A 35 10.95 1.03 1.51
CA ILE A 35 10.82 -0.42 1.79
C ILE A 35 12.20 -1.04 2.00
N GLU A 36 13.17 -0.70 1.15
CA GLU A 36 14.54 -1.20 1.25
C GLU A 36 15.20 -0.83 2.59
N LYS A 37 14.99 0.41 3.07
CA LYS A 37 15.47 0.84 4.39
C LYS A 37 14.75 0.10 5.53
N LEU A 38 13.43 -0.01 5.43
CA LEU A 38 12.61 -0.69 6.45
C LEU A 38 12.96 -2.18 6.56
N ARG A 39 13.32 -2.81 5.43
CA ARG A 39 13.78 -4.20 5.34
C ARG A 39 15.02 -4.45 6.21
N GLN A 40 15.98 -3.52 6.16
CA GLN A 40 17.25 -3.58 6.88
C GLN A 40 17.10 -3.35 8.40
N VAL A 41 15.97 -2.78 8.84
CA VAL A 41 15.70 -2.50 10.26
C VAL A 41 14.49 -3.34 10.70
N PRO A 42 14.66 -4.64 10.97
CA PRO A 42 13.57 -5.49 11.41
C PRO A 42 13.05 -5.02 12.78
N GLY A 43 11.74 -4.78 12.85
CA GLY A 43 11.10 -4.28 14.06
C GLY A 43 9.60 -4.09 13.87
N LYS A 44 8.86 -4.00 14.98
CA LYS A 44 7.39 -3.89 14.95
C LYS A 44 6.91 -2.68 14.15
N GLU A 45 7.61 -1.55 14.27
CA GLU A 45 7.27 -0.32 13.55
C GLU A 45 7.52 -0.47 12.04
N SER A 46 8.67 -1.01 11.65
CA SER A 46 8.99 -1.32 10.25
C SER A 46 7.97 -2.28 9.63
N GLN A 47 7.66 -3.37 10.33
CA GLN A 47 6.68 -4.37 9.87
C GLN A 47 5.28 -3.74 9.72
N THR A 48 4.88 -2.87 10.64
CA THR A 48 3.59 -2.16 10.58
C THR A 48 3.50 -1.30 9.32
N ILE A 49 4.55 -0.53 9.01
CA ILE A 49 4.58 0.31 7.81
C ILE A 49 4.59 -0.56 6.55
N LEU A 50 5.39 -1.63 6.51
CA LEU A 50 5.43 -2.57 5.37
C LEU A 50 4.06 -3.24 5.13
N LEU A 51 3.35 -3.64 6.18
CA LEU A 51 1.99 -4.18 6.07
C LEU A 51 1.02 -3.16 5.47
N GLN A 52 1.07 -1.92 5.93
CA GLN A 52 0.24 -0.83 5.38
C GLN A 52 0.52 -0.61 3.89
N ILE A 53 1.80 -0.60 3.49
CA ILE A 53 2.18 -0.45 2.07
C ILE A 53 1.65 -1.63 1.25
N LYS A 54 1.84 -2.88 1.72
CA LYS A 54 1.37 -4.09 1.03
C LYS A 54 -0.13 -4.05 0.73
N GLU A 55 -0.92 -3.55 1.68
CA GLU A 55 -2.38 -3.54 1.62
C GLU A 55 -2.96 -2.34 0.87
N LYS A 56 -2.38 -1.16 1.07
CA LYS A 56 -3.01 0.11 0.66
C LYS A 56 -2.34 0.79 -0.53
N ASP A 57 -1.12 0.39 -0.91
CA ASP A 57 -0.45 1.00 -2.06
C ASP A 57 -1.17 0.63 -3.37
N PHE A 58 -1.25 1.60 -4.27
CA PHE A 58 -1.91 1.45 -5.55
C PHE A 58 -1.00 0.84 -6.62
N VAL A 59 0.32 0.91 -6.42
CA VAL A 59 1.32 0.36 -7.35
C VAL A 59 1.61 -1.09 -6.97
N PHE A 60 1.34 -2.01 -7.91
CA PHE A 60 1.50 -3.44 -7.67
C PHE A 60 2.94 -3.84 -7.31
N SER A 61 3.94 -3.31 -8.01
CA SER A 61 5.36 -3.60 -7.72
C SER A 61 5.79 -3.15 -6.33
N VAL A 62 5.25 -2.03 -5.83
CA VAL A 62 5.50 -1.55 -4.47
C VAL A 62 4.88 -2.49 -3.43
N ARG A 63 3.67 -2.99 -3.69
CA ARG A 63 3.03 -3.99 -2.81
C ARG A 63 3.83 -5.29 -2.76
N VAL A 64 4.33 -5.76 -3.91
CA VAL A 64 5.17 -6.97 -3.98
C VAL A 64 6.47 -6.78 -3.23
N ALA A 65 7.15 -5.64 -3.41
CA ALA A 65 8.38 -5.33 -2.68
C ALA A 65 8.16 -5.31 -1.16
N ALA A 66 7.05 -4.72 -0.69
CA ALA A 66 6.70 -4.72 0.73
C ALA A 66 6.44 -6.13 1.27
N TRP A 67 5.78 -6.98 0.49
CA TRP A 67 5.58 -8.40 0.84
C TRP A 67 6.91 -9.17 0.92
N GLN A 68 7.83 -8.97 -0.03
CA GLN A 68 9.16 -9.58 0.00
C GLN A 68 9.95 -9.14 1.23
N ALA A 69 9.96 -7.82 1.53
CA ALA A 69 10.61 -7.30 2.72
C ALA A 69 10.02 -7.88 4.03
N LEU A 70 8.70 -8.06 4.11
CA LEU A 70 8.06 -8.74 5.25
C LEU A 70 8.49 -10.21 5.35
N SER A 71 8.56 -10.91 4.22
CA SER A 71 9.00 -12.31 4.19
C SER A 71 10.46 -12.46 4.64
N GLU A 72 11.34 -11.55 4.23
CA GLU A 72 12.75 -11.52 4.66
C GLU A 72 12.89 -11.20 6.16
N GLN A 73 11.94 -10.45 6.72
CA GLN A 73 11.83 -10.21 8.17
C GLN A 73 11.16 -11.38 8.93
N GLY A 74 10.85 -12.50 8.26
CA GLY A 74 10.20 -13.65 8.86
C GLY A 74 8.70 -13.48 9.11
N VAL A 75 8.07 -12.44 8.56
CA VAL A 75 6.62 -12.21 8.69
C VAL A 75 5.87 -12.96 7.59
N VAL A 76 5.11 -13.98 7.99
CA VAL A 76 4.26 -14.75 7.08
C VAL A 76 3.00 -13.96 6.76
N CYS A 77 2.83 -13.56 5.50
CA CYS A 77 1.61 -12.90 5.04
C CYS A 77 1.29 -13.26 3.57
N PRO A 78 0.01 -13.20 3.16
CA PRO A 78 -0.39 -13.59 1.81
C PRO A 78 0.17 -12.64 0.77
N GLN A 79 0.62 -13.21 -0.35
CA GLN A 79 1.18 -12.47 -1.47
C GLN A 79 0.13 -11.53 -2.08
N PRO A 80 0.50 -10.27 -2.38
CA PRO A 80 -0.38 -9.35 -3.08
C PRO A 80 -0.75 -9.90 -4.46
N LYS A 81 -2.04 -9.91 -4.79
CA LYS A 81 -2.54 -10.27 -6.12
C LYS A 81 -2.64 -9.04 -7.01
N GLU A 82 -2.17 -9.15 -8.24
CA GLU A 82 -2.40 -8.10 -9.23
C GLU A 82 -3.90 -8.03 -9.52
N LYS A 83 -4.47 -6.82 -9.48
CA LYS A 83 -5.84 -6.66 -9.96
C LYS A 83 -5.76 -6.76 -11.48
N SER A 84 -6.35 -7.81 -12.04
CA SER A 84 -6.46 -7.96 -13.50
C SER A 84 -7.05 -6.68 -14.10
N THR A 85 -6.48 -6.19 -15.20
CA THR A 85 -6.99 -5.03 -15.94
C THR A 85 -8.48 -5.16 -16.26
N PHE A 86 -8.93 -6.40 -16.50
CA PHE A 86 -10.33 -6.76 -16.68
C PHE A 86 -11.20 -6.43 -15.46
N THR A 87 -10.72 -6.71 -14.25
CA THR A 87 -11.46 -6.38 -13.00
C THR A 87 -11.58 -4.87 -12.78
N VAL A 88 -10.53 -4.11 -13.12
CA VAL A 88 -10.56 -2.64 -13.05
C VAL A 88 -11.54 -2.06 -14.08
N TYR A 89 -11.59 -2.65 -15.27
CA TYR A 89 -12.56 -2.30 -16.30
C TYR A 89 -14.00 -2.58 -15.84
N LEU A 90 -14.26 -3.77 -15.28
CA LEU A 90 -15.57 -4.13 -14.73
C LEU A 90 -16.01 -3.17 -13.60
N GLU A 91 -15.10 -2.75 -12.72
CA GLU A 91 -15.42 -1.75 -11.70
C GLU A 91 -15.88 -0.43 -12.33
N LYS A 92 -15.24 0.05 -13.40
CA LYS A 92 -15.66 1.27 -14.13
C LYS A 92 -17.02 1.11 -14.81
N VAL A 93 -17.23 -0.03 -15.47
CA VAL A 93 -18.50 -0.34 -16.12
C VAL A 93 -19.64 -0.40 -15.09
N SER A 94 -19.44 -1.08 -13.96
CA SER A 94 -20.46 -1.16 -12.91
C SER A 94 -20.84 0.21 -12.34
N ARG A 95 -19.87 1.12 -12.16
CA ARG A 95 -20.13 2.50 -11.72
C ARG A 95 -20.98 3.27 -12.74
N THR A 96 -20.72 3.05 -14.01
CA THR A 96 -21.45 3.68 -15.11
C THR A 96 -22.88 3.15 -15.17
N ILE A 97 -23.06 1.83 -15.12
CA ILE A 97 -24.38 1.18 -15.07
C ILE A 97 -25.18 1.68 -13.87
N LYS A 98 -24.58 1.77 -12.67
CA LYS A 98 -25.26 2.31 -11.49
C LYS A 98 -25.76 3.75 -11.67
N ARG A 99 -25.00 4.61 -12.37
CA ARG A 99 -25.45 5.98 -12.68
C ARG A 99 -26.61 5.98 -13.66
N VAL A 100 -26.56 5.15 -14.69
CA VAL A 100 -27.64 5.03 -15.68
C VAL A 100 -28.91 4.48 -15.02
N LEU A 101 -28.80 3.43 -14.21
CA LEU A 101 -29.92 2.88 -13.46
C LEU A 101 -30.53 3.90 -12.50
N LYS A 102 -29.69 4.68 -11.80
CA LYS A 102 -30.17 5.78 -10.95
C LYS A 102 -30.91 6.84 -11.78
N PHE A 103 -30.36 7.24 -12.91
CA PHE A 103 -31.00 8.20 -13.80
C PHE A 103 -32.36 7.70 -14.31
N LEU A 104 -32.45 6.44 -14.71
CA LEU A 104 -33.71 5.82 -15.15
C LEU A 104 -34.72 5.71 -14.00
N TYR A 105 -34.27 5.36 -12.80
CA TYR A 105 -35.12 5.32 -11.61
C TYR A 105 -35.66 6.71 -11.27
N ASP A 106 -34.79 7.73 -11.22
CA ASP A 106 -35.17 9.12 -10.97
C ASP A 106 -36.15 9.64 -12.04
N LEU A 107 -35.96 9.26 -13.31
CA LEU A 107 -36.87 9.61 -14.41
C LEU A 107 -38.25 8.94 -14.27
N SER A 108 -38.28 7.66 -13.88
CA SER A 108 -39.53 6.91 -13.69
C SER A 108 -40.36 7.35 -12.48
N TRP A 109 -39.75 8.08 -11.54
CA TRP A 109 -40.44 8.63 -10.36
C TRP A 109 -41.09 9.99 -10.64
N LEU A 110 -40.70 10.67 -11.73
CA LEU A 110 -41.20 11.99 -12.14
C LEU A 110 -42.36 11.93 -13.15
N SER A 111 -42.71 10.74 -13.64
CA SER A 111 -43.83 10.44 -14.56
C SER A 111 -44.99 9.78 -13.83
#